data_AF-A0A182XQ08-F1
#
_entry.id   AF-A0A182XQ08-F1
#
_cell.length_a   1.000
_cell.length_b   1.000
_cell.length_c   1.000
_cell.angle_alpha   90.00
_cell.angle_beta   90.00
_cell.angle_gamma   90.00
#
_symmetry.space_group_name_H-M   'P 1'
#
loop_
_entity.id
_entity.type
_entity.pdbx_description
1 polymer ?
#
loop_
_entity_poly.entity_id
_entity_poly.type
_entity_poly.pdbx_seq_one_letter_code
_entity_poly.pdbx_strand_id
1 'polypeptide(L)' 'MGPSTNFKVLVTLVLLQIIYIISFSQAYVYMVPNAKSQVQEDSCYDESLQINVPVNEERQRPGKCESMRCSDDYSLHVAG' A
#
# COMPACT_ATOMS: atom_id res chain seq x y z
N MET A 1 38.89 -9.78 31.55
CA MET A 1 37.93 -9.16 30.60
C MET A 1 36.98 -10.24 30.12
N GLY A 2 35.69 -10.16 30.49
CA GLY A 2 34.72 -11.23 30.23
C GLY A 2 34.11 -11.18 28.81
N PRO A 3 33.64 -12.32 28.29
CA PRO A 3 32.97 -12.44 26.97
C PRO A 3 31.68 -11.60 26.83
N SER A 4 31.18 -11.03 27.94
CA SER A 4 29.98 -10.21 28.03
C SER A 4 30.01 -8.94 27.16
N THR A 5 31.16 -8.27 27.01
CA THR A 5 31.23 -6.97 26.31
C THR A 5 31.06 -7.15 24.80
N ASN A 6 31.64 -8.22 24.24
CA ASN A 6 31.53 -8.53 22.80
C ASN A 6 30.09 -8.89 22.40
N PHE A 7 29.38 -9.61 23.27
CA PHE A 7 27.97 -9.96 23.02
C PHE A 7 27.07 -8.73 23.00
N LYS A 8 27.26 -7.80 23.95
CA LYS A 8 26.48 -6.55 24.00
C LYS A 8 26.72 -5.70 22.76
N VAL A 9 27.97 -5.56 22.32
CA VAL A 9 28.31 -4.81 21.10
C VAL A 9 27.69 -5.43 19.85
N LEU A 10 27.74 -6.76 19.72
CA LEU A 10 27.14 -7.47 18.59
C LEU A 10 25.62 -7.27 18.56
N VAL A 11 24.94 -7.42 19.69
CA VAL A 11 23.50 -7.21 19.81
C VAL A 11 23.13 -5.78 19.43
N THR A 12 23.87 -4.78 19.91
CA THR A 12 23.63 -3.38 19.56
C THR A 12 23.80 -3.13 18.06
N LEU A 13 24.82 -3.70 17.41
CA LEU A 13 25.03 -3.58 15.97
C LEU A 13 23.91 -4.24 15.16
N VAL A 14 23.44 -5.41 15.58
CA VAL A 14 22.31 -6.11 14.93
C VAL A 14 21.01 -5.31 15.07
N LEU A 15 20.74 -4.76 16.25
CA LEU A 15 19.56 -3.92 16.47
C LEU A 15 19.61 -2.64 15.63
N LEU A 16 20.79 -2.03 15.49
CA LEU A 16 20.98 -0.86 14.64
C LEU A 16 20.68 -1.19 13.17
N GLN A 17 21.15 -2.33 12.68
CA GLN A 17 20.89 -2.79 11.30
C GLN A 17 19.40 -3.02 11.05
N ILE A 18 18.67 -3.61 12.01
CA ILE A 18 17.22 -3.85 11.88
C ILE A 18 16.45 -2.53 11.74
N ILE A 19 16.81 -1.49 12.51
CA ILE A 19 16.17 -0.17 12.44
C ILE A 19 16.35 0.47 11.04
N TYR A 20 17.53 0.33 10.45
CA TYR A 20 17.80 0.85 9.10
C TYR A 20 17.00 0.12 8.02
N ILE A 21 16.75 -1.18 8.16
CA ILE A 21 16.05 -1.98 7.14
C ILE A 21 14.53 -1.77 7.17
N ILE A 22 13.94 -1.49 8.35
CA ILE A 22 12.48 -1.27 8.49
C ILE A 22 12.00 -0.02 7.74
N SER A 23 12.89 0.93 7.45
CA SER A 23 12.51 2.22 6.84
C SER A 23 12.17 2.14 5.35
N PHE A 24 12.40 0.99 4.69
CA PHE A 24 12.18 0.84 3.25
C PHE A 24 10.77 0.39 2.85
N SER A 25 9.93 -0.06 3.79
CA SER A 25 8.53 -0.42 3.49
C SER A 25 7.60 0.74 3.85
N GLN A 26 7.43 1.68 2.92
CA GLN A 26 6.40 2.71 3.07
C GLN A 26 5.09 2.17 2.48
N ALA A 27 4.16 1.83 3.37
CA ALA A 27 2.78 1.60 2.97
C ALA A 27 2.09 2.95 2.78
N TYR A 28 1.30 3.09 1.74
CA TYR A 28 0.48 4.27 1.51
C TYR A 28 -0.94 3.88 1.17
N VAL A 29 -1.88 4.74 1.59
CA VAL A 29 -3.30 4.59 1.29
C VAL A 29 -3.82 5.95 0.86
N TYR A 30 -4.58 5.99 -0.23
CA TYR A 30 -5.30 7.17 -0.64
C TYR A 30 -6.69 6.82 -1.15
N MET A 31 -7.57 7.82 -1.14
CA MET A 31 -8.92 7.71 -1.67
C MET A 31 -9.18 8.80 -2.71
N VAL A 32 -9.90 8.44 -3.77
CA VAL A 32 -10.46 9.38 -4.74
C VAL A 32 -11.97 9.43 -4.54
N PRO A 33 -12.53 10.51 -3.99
CA PRO A 33 -13.98 10.64 -3.81
C PRO A 33 -14.69 10.87 -5.15
N ASN A 34 -15.97 10.47 -5.24
CA ASN A 34 -16.81 10.69 -6.42
C ASN A 34 -16.22 10.16 -7.73
N ALA A 35 -15.48 9.05 -7.67
CA ALA A 35 -14.83 8.43 -8.82
C ALA A 35 -15.83 7.68 -9.72
N LYS A 36 -17.15 7.98 -9.66
CA LYS A 36 -18.18 7.24 -10.40
C LYS A 36 -17.92 7.29 -11.90
N SER A 37 -17.94 6.11 -12.54
CA SER A 37 -17.80 6.03 -14.00
C SER A 37 -19.01 6.64 -14.70
N GLN A 38 -18.74 7.36 -15.79
CA GLN A 38 -19.79 7.89 -16.68
C GLN A 38 -20.19 6.91 -17.79
N VAL A 39 -19.43 5.82 -17.97
CA VAL A 39 -19.57 4.90 -19.10
C VAL A 39 -20.11 3.54 -18.66
N GLN A 40 -19.68 3.06 -17.49
CA GLN A 40 -20.09 1.77 -16.94
C GLN A 40 -20.81 1.96 -15.62
N GLU A 41 -22.06 1.50 -15.56
CA GLU A 41 -22.83 1.51 -14.30
C GLU A 41 -22.14 0.66 -13.23
N ASP A 42 -22.41 1.00 -11.96
CA ASP A 42 -21.87 0.32 -10.77
C ASP A 42 -20.34 0.13 -10.77
N SER A 43 -19.64 1.16 -11.24
CA SER A 43 -18.19 1.18 -11.22
C SER A 43 -17.61 2.56 -10.91
N CYS A 44 -16.39 2.56 -10.38
CA CYS A 44 -15.52 3.73 -10.32
C CYS A 44 -14.63 3.78 -11.57
N TYR A 45 -14.17 4.95 -11.97
CA TYR A 45 -13.20 5.14 -13.06
C TYR A 45 -11.86 5.59 -12.49
N ASP A 46 -10.80 4.82 -12.74
CA ASP A 46 -9.43 5.21 -12.43
C ASP A 46 -8.88 6.04 -13.59
N GLU A 47 -8.77 7.36 -13.41
CA GLU A 47 -8.29 8.28 -14.45
C GLU A 47 -6.83 8.01 -14.85
N SER A 48 -6.01 7.50 -13.93
CA SER A 48 -4.58 7.26 -14.17
C SER A 48 -4.35 6.01 -15.02
N LEU A 49 -5.24 5.02 -14.95
CA LEU A 49 -5.16 3.78 -15.74
C LEU A 49 -6.19 3.70 -16.86
N GLN A 50 -7.17 4.60 -16.87
CA GLN A 50 -8.30 4.63 -17.80
C GLN A 50 -9.12 3.34 -17.79
N ILE A 51 -9.37 2.80 -16.59
CA ILE A 51 -10.13 1.56 -16.39
C ILE A 51 -11.32 1.77 -15.45
N ASN A 52 -12.37 0.96 -15.65
CA ASN A 52 -13.49 0.86 -14.70
C ASN A 52 -13.21 -0.19 -13.63
N VAL A 53 -13.60 0.11 -12.40
CA VAL A 53 -13.46 -0.68 -11.18
C VAL A 53 -14.85 -1.01 -10.66
N PRO A 54 -15.30 -2.27 -10.75
CA PRO A 54 -16.61 -2.63 -10.23
C PRO A 54 -16.74 -2.31 -8.75
N VAL A 55 -17.91 -1.82 -8.35
CA VAL A 55 -18.26 -1.58 -6.95
C VAL A 55 -18.16 -2.91 -6.19
N ASN A 56 -17.64 -2.87 -4.96
CA ASN A 56 -17.38 -4.01 -4.09
C ASN A 56 -16.38 -5.06 -4.59
N GLU A 57 -15.64 -4.75 -5.65
CA GLU A 57 -14.53 -5.60 -6.10
C GLU A 57 -13.18 -5.01 -5.65
N GLU A 58 -12.42 -5.79 -4.91
CA GLU A 58 -11.01 -5.51 -4.63
C GLU A 58 -10.14 -6.30 -5.61
N ARG A 59 -9.19 -5.61 -6.23
CA ARG A 59 -8.29 -6.20 -7.22
C ARG A 59 -6.93 -5.55 -7.20
N GLN A 60 -5.95 -6.22 -7.78
CA GLN A 60 -4.63 -5.63 -7.99
C GLN A 60 -4.70 -4.56 -9.08
N ARG A 61 -4.08 -3.42 -8.82
CA ARG A 61 -3.98 -2.31 -9.76
C ARG A 61 -2.97 -2.65 -10.87
N PRO A 62 -3.38 -2.69 -12.14
CA PRO A 62 -2.53 -3.12 -13.24
C PRO A 62 -1.21 -2.34 -13.32
N GLY A 63 -0.10 -3.06 -13.49
CA GLY A 63 1.25 -2.46 -13.59
C GLY A 63 1.80 -1.88 -12.29
N LYS A 64 1.09 -2.06 -11.16
CA LYS A 64 1.48 -1.60 -9.83
C LYS A 64 1.42 -2.75 -8.81
N CYS A 65 2.16 -2.61 -7.72
CA CYS A 65 2.02 -3.48 -6.54
C CYS A 65 1.04 -2.83 -5.55
N GLU A 66 -0.08 -2.35 -6.06
CA GLU A 66 -1.13 -1.67 -5.30
C GLU A 66 -2.41 -2.53 -5.38
N SER A 67 -3.21 -2.57 -4.32
CA SER A 67 -4.61 -2.99 -4.38
C SER A 67 -5.51 -1.78 -4.61
N MET A 68 -6.62 -1.99 -5.30
CA MET A 68 -7.63 -0.98 -5.58
C MET A 68 -9.03 -1.55 -5.36
N ARG A 69 -9.93 -0.74 -4.79
CA ARG A 69 -11.32 -1.11 -4.54
C ARG A 69 -12.25 0.07 -4.76
N CYS A 70 -13.36 -0.16 -5.46
CA CYS A 70 -14.46 0.80 -5.52
C CYS A 70 -15.50 0.48 -4.44
N SER A 71 -15.86 1.48 -3.63
CA SER A 71 -16.90 1.36 -2.60
C SER A 71 -18.29 1.73 -3.14
N ASP A 72 -19.34 1.41 -2.39
CA ASP A 72 -20.74 1.67 -2.77
C ASP A 72 -21.08 3.16 -2.94
N ASP A 73 -20.31 4.04 -2.28
CA ASP A 73 -20.39 5.49 -2.41
C ASP A 73 -19.59 6.04 -3.60
N TYR A 74 -19.08 5.15 -4.47
CA TYR A 74 -18.20 5.46 -5.59
C TYR A 74 -16.90 6.16 -5.17
N SER A 75 -16.40 5.91 -3.96
CA SER A 75 -15.04 6.25 -3.58
C SER A 75 -14.07 5.15 -4.03
N LEU A 76 -13.00 5.53 -4.72
CA LEU A 76 -11.94 4.62 -5.15
C LEU A 76 -10.81 4.62 -4.12
N HIS A 77 -10.60 3.48 -3.46
CA HIS A 77 -9.55 3.27 -2.46
C HIS A 77 -8.38 2.56 -3.09
N VAL A 78 -7.16 3.04 -2.81
CA VAL A 78 -5.92 2.40 -3.29
C VAL A 78 -4.95 2.29 -2.13
N ALA A 79 -4.33 1.11 -1.99
CA ALA A 79 -3.31 0.81 -0.99
C ALA A 79 -2.10 0.14 -1.64
N GLY A 80 -0.89 0.47 -1.20
CA GLY A 80 0.36 -0.11 -1.71
C GLY A 80 1.49 -0.08 -0.69
#